data_AF-A0A0A7KKT0-F1
#
_entry.id   AF-A0A0A7KKT0-F1
#
_cell.length_a   1.000
_cell.length_b   1.000
_cell.length_c   1.000
_cell.angle_alpha   90.00
_cell.angle_beta   90.00
_cell.angle_gamma   90.00
#
_symmetry.space_group_name_H-M   'P 1'
#
loop_
_entity.id
_entity.type
_entity.pdbx_description
1 polymer ?
#
loop_
_entity_poly.entity_id
_entity_poly.type
_entity_poly.pdbx_seq_one_letter_code
_entity_poly.pdbx_strand_id
1 'polypeptide(L)'
;MERRRAQFFALLAEGRSESEVLSITKYAVTSARDAIERYHRLGLAGLQDGRQGNVGAPRVLTDDEQQELAARLQADFEQGQVWNGAQLQRWIKEQFGKDVYLGRTYEFMRAAGFSPQRPRPQHVGGDDAAKGAFKTKS
;
A
#
# COMPACT_ATOMS: atom_id res chain seq x y z
N MET A 1 14.52 3.06 -16.94
CA MET A 1 15.50 1.94 -16.97
C MET A 1 15.62 1.33 -18.36
N GLU A 2 14.52 1.15 -19.08
CA GLU A 2 14.47 0.58 -20.44
C GLU A 2 15.35 1.31 -21.47
N ARG A 3 15.21 2.64 -21.59
CA ARG A 3 16.03 3.46 -22.53
C ARG A 3 17.54 3.27 -22.36
N ARG A 4 18.02 3.14 -21.11
CA ARG A 4 19.44 2.95 -20.80
C ARG A 4 19.92 1.55 -21.22
N ARG A 5 19.08 0.52 -21.07
CA ARG A 5 19.39 -0.83 -21.58
C ARG A 5 19.44 -0.84 -23.10
N ALA A 6 18.49 -0.20 -23.77
CA ALA A 6 18.51 -0.07 -25.23
C ALA A 6 19.78 0.64 -25.73
N GLN A 7 20.18 1.75 -25.08
CA GLN A 7 21.43 2.45 -25.41
C GLN A 7 22.68 1.57 -25.21
N PHE A 8 22.73 0.77 -24.14
CA PHE A 8 23.82 -0.16 -23.89
C PHE A 8 24.00 -1.15 -25.06
N PHE A 9 22.93 -1.79 -25.52
CA PHE A 9 23.01 -2.72 -26.65
C PHE A 9 23.30 -2.01 -27.98
N ALA A 10 22.78 -0.80 -28.20
CA ALA A 10 23.10 -0.02 -29.40
C ALA A 10 24.60 0.30 -29.49
N LEU A 11 25.22 0.76 -28.39
CA LEU A 11 26.65 1.07 -28.36
C LEU A 11 27.53 -0.19 -28.53
N LEU A 12 27.09 -1.34 -28.01
CA LEU A 12 27.75 -2.62 -28.27
C LEU A 12 27.64 -3.03 -29.75
N ALA A 13 26.47 -2.83 -30.37
CA ALA A 13 26.26 -3.12 -31.79
C ALA A 13 27.07 -2.18 -32.71
N GLU A 14 27.39 -0.96 -32.26
CA GLU A 14 28.34 -0.06 -32.91
C GLU A 14 29.81 -0.52 -32.80
N GLY A 15 30.09 -1.60 -32.07
CA GLY A 15 31.44 -2.14 -31.89
C GLY A 15 32.27 -1.41 -30.83
N ARG A 16 31.63 -0.60 -29.96
CA ARG A 16 32.35 0.09 -28.88
C ARG A 16 32.83 -0.89 -27.82
N SER A 17 33.98 -0.56 -27.22
CA SER A 17 34.56 -1.37 -26.14
C SER A 17 33.66 -1.42 -24.91
N GLU A 18 33.69 -2.54 -24.17
CA GLU A 18 32.89 -2.71 -22.95
C GLU A 18 33.14 -1.59 -21.93
N SER A 19 34.40 -1.17 -21.74
CA SER A 19 34.76 -0.10 -20.80
C SER A 19 34.14 1.25 -21.18
N GLU A 20 34.14 1.59 -22.48
CA GLU A 20 33.50 2.80 -23.00
C GLU A 20 31.99 2.75 -22.81
N VAL A 21 31.35 1.63 -23.16
CA VAL A 21 29.89 1.47 -23.01
C VAL A 21 29.47 1.57 -21.55
N LEU A 22 30.19 0.93 -20.62
CA LEU A 22 29.92 1.04 -19.18
C LEU A 22 30.10 2.48 -18.68
N SER A 23 31.14 3.18 -19.16
CA SER A 23 31.38 4.58 -18.81
C SER A 23 30.26 5.50 -19.31
N ILE A 24 29.76 5.31 -20.53
CA ILE A 24 28.68 6.12 -21.11
C ILE A 24 27.34 5.83 -20.41
N THR A 25 27.00 4.55 -20.28
CA THR A 25 25.69 4.12 -19.74
C THR A 25 25.62 4.19 -18.21
N LYS A 26 26.77 4.33 -17.55
CA LYS A 26 26.91 4.29 -16.08
C LYS A 26 26.38 2.99 -15.48
N TYR A 27 26.47 1.88 -16.21
CA TYR A 27 26.19 0.57 -15.67
C TYR A 27 27.33 0.11 -14.76
N ALA A 28 26.97 -0.49 -13.63
CA ALA A 28 27.88 -1.40 -12.95
C ALA A 28 28.05 -2.67 -13.80
N VAL A 29 29.23 -3.29 -13.72
CA VAL A 29 29.56 -4.51 -14.47
C VAL A 29 28.54 -5.62 -14.22
N THR A 30 28.06 -5.79 -12.98
CA THR A 30 27.03 -6.76 -12.62
C THR A 30 25.72 -6.50 -13.35
N SER A 31 25.21 -5.26 -13.30
CA SER A 31 23.99 -4.87 -14.01
C SER A 31 24.08 -5.02 -15.53
N ALA A 32 25.27 -4.83 -16.10
CA ALA A 32 25.51 -5.05 -17.53
C ALA A 32 25.45 -6.54 -17.89
N ARG A 33 26.07 -7.41 -17.09
CA ARG A 33 25.98 -8.87 -17.25
C ARG A 33 24.54 -9.37 -17.13
N ASP A 34 23.81 -8.89 -16.13
CA ASP A 34 22.39 -9.21 -15.97
C ASP A 34 21.56 -8.77 -17.19
N ALA A 35 21.89 -7.61 -17.78
CA ALA A 35 21.22 -7.13 -18.97
C ALA A 35 21.51 -8.01 -20.19
N ILE A 36 22.76 -8.44 -20.38
CA ILE A 36 23.18 -9.38 -21.44
C ILE A 36 22.48 -10.72 -21.27
N GLU A 37 22.55 -11.33 -20.08
CA GLU A 37 21.91 -12.62 -19.81
C GLU A 37 20.39 -12.56 -20.03
N ARG A 38 19.75 -11.49 -19.54
CA ARG A 38 18.32 -11.29 -19.74
C ARG A 38 17.95 -11.12 -21.22
N TYR A 39 18.78 -10.43 -22.00
CA TYR A 39 18.59 -10.32 -23.44
C TYR A 39 18.78 -11.66 -24.15
N HIS A 40 19.81 -12.44 -23.80
CA HIS A 40 20.00 -13.79 -24.38
C HIS A 40 18.82 -14.72 -24.09
N ARG A 41 18.21 -14.60 -22.90
CA ARG A 41 17.06 -15.43 -22.51
C ARG A 41 15.72 -14.98 -23.08
N LEU A 42 15.48 -13.67 -23.17
CA LEU A 42 14.15 -13.10 -23.45
C LEU A 42 14.11 -12.23 -24.72
N GLY A 43 15.22 -12.04 -25.40
CA GLY A 43 15.36 -11.11 -26.51
C GLY A 43 15.02 -9.67 -26.13
N LEU A 44 14.35 -8.97 -27.03
CA LEU A 44 13.94 -7.57 -26.82
C LEU A 44 12.98 -7.39 -25.63
N ALA A 45 12.15 -8.41 -25.32
CA ALA A 45 11.29 -8.37 -24.14
C ALA A 45 12.10 -8.25 -22.83
N GLY A 46 13.34 -8.76 -22.82
CA GLY A 46 14.27 -8.62 -21.70
C GLY A 46 14.74 -7.18 -21.42
N LEU A 47 14.55 -6.26 -22.37
CA LEU A 47 14.95 -4.86 -22.21
C LEU A 47 13.89 -4.01 -21.50
N GLN A 48 12.63 -4.46 -21.51
CA GLN A 48 11.49 -3.72 -20.96
C GLN A 48 11.58 -3.50 -19.45
N ASP A 49 10.91 -2.48 -18.92
CA ASP A 49 10.78 -2.28 -17.47
C ASP A 49 9.76 -3.27 -16.87
N GLY A 50 10.26 -4.37 -16.30
CA GLY A 50 9.42 -5.43 -15.72
C GLY A 50 8.66 -5.06 -14.45
N ARG A 51 8.82 -3.85 -13.90
CA ARG A 51 8.17 -3.46 -12.63
C ARG A 51 6.65 -3.50 -12.67
N GLN A 52 6.06 -3.25 -13.85
CA GLN A 52 4.61 -3.31 -14.02
C GLN A 52 4.05 -4.72 -13.82
N GLY A 53 4.86 -5.75 -14.12
CA GLY A 53 4.50 -7.16 -13.93
C GLY A 53 4.89 -7.72 -12.57
N ASN A 54 5.52 -6.94 -11.70
CA ASN A 54 5.87 -7.40 -10.36
C ASN A 54 4.59 -7.51 -9.53
N VAL A 55 4.12 -8.74 -9.33
CA VAL A 55 3.12 -9.03 -8.32
C VAL A 55 3.78 -8.74 -6.98
N GLY A 56 3.36 -7.65 -6.32
CA GLY A 56 3.86 -7.29 -5.00
C GLY A 56 3.59 -8.37 -3.96
N ALA A 57 3.99 -8.14 -2.72
CA ALA A 57 3.65 -9.04 -1.62
C ALA A 57 2.13 -9.29 -1.58
N PRO A 58 1.68 -10.53 -1.30
CA PRO A 58 0.26 -10.85 -1.26
C PRO A 58 -0.47 -9.93 -0.26
N ARG A 59 -1.73 -9.61 -0.57
CA ARG A 59 -2.58 -8.86 0.36
C ARG A 59 -2.76 -9.68 1.63
N VAL A 60 -2.68 -8.99 2.77
CA VAL A 60 -2.89 -9.60 4.10
C VAL A 60 -4.29 -10.18 4.22
N LEU A 61 -5.31 -9.43 3.79
CA LEU A 61 -6.69 -9.90 3.72
C LEU A 61 -7.05 -10.23 2.26
N THR A 62 -7.73 -11.34 2.05
CA THR A 62 -8.34 -11.67 0.76
C THR A 62 -9.49 -10.70 0.46
N ASP A 63 -9.99 -10.72 -0.77
CA ASP A 63 -11.12 -9.85 -1.13
C ASP A 63 -12.40 -10.28 -0.38
N ASP A 64 -12.61 -11.58 -0.16
CA ASP A 64 -13.73 -12.10 0.63
C ASP A 64 -13.64 -11.69 2.11
N GLU A 65 -12.46 -11.79 2.72
CA GLU A 65 -12.24 -11.34 4.10
C GLU A 65 -12.42 -9.83 4.27
N GLN A 66 -12.07 -9.05 3.24
CA GLN A 66 -12.32 -7.61 3.23
C GLN A 66 -13.83 -7.30 3.17
N GLN A 67 -14.59 -8.06 2.39
CA GLN A 67 -16.05 -7.92 2.32
C GLN A 67 -16.71 -8.31 3.63
N GLU A 68 -16.31 -9.42 4.25
CA GLU A 68 -16.82 -9.86 5.55
C GLU A 68 -16.50 -8.82 6.64
N LEU A 69 -15.28 -8.30 6.65
CA LEU A 69 -14.90 -7.21 7.54
C LEU A 69 -15.78 -5.97 7.33
N ALA A 70 -15.99 -5.55 6.08
CA ALA A 70 -16.81 -4.38 5.77
C ALA A 70 -18.26 -4.56 6.22
N ALA A 71 -18.86 -5.73 5.96
CA ALA A 71 -20.20 -6.06 6.41
C ALA A 71 -20.32 -6.06 7.94
N ARG A 72 -19.32 -6.61 8.64
CA ARG A 72 -19.29 -6.60 10.10
C ARG A 72 -19.20 -5.19 10.67
N LEU A 73 -18.29 -4.37 10.15
CA LEU A 73 -18.14 -2.98 10.60
C LEU A 73 -19.42 -2.18 10.37
N GLN A 74 -20.09 -2.40 9.24
CA GLN A 74 -21.36 -1.74 8.92
C GLN A 74 -22.49 -2.14 9.88
N ALA A 75 -22.65 -3.44 10.15
CA ALA A 75 -23.67 -3.93 11.08
C ALA A 75 -23.48 -3.39 12.50
N ASP A 76 -22.23 -3.37 12.99
CA ASP A 76 -21.92 -2.82 14.32
C ASP A 76 -22.12 -1.28 14.35
N PHE A 77 -21.78 -0.58 13.26
CA PHE A 77 -21.99 0.86 13.15
C PHE A 77 -23.47 1.24 13.17
N GLU A 78 -24.33 0.49 12.49
CA GLU A 78 -25.79 0.68 12.52
C GLU A 78 -26.39 0.51 13.93
N GLN A 79 -25.73 -0.27 14.79
CA GLN A 79 -26.07 -0.44 16.20
C GLN A 79 -25.43 0.63 17.10
N GLY A 80 -24.72 1.61 16.53
CA GLY A 80 -24.04 2.68 17.25
C GLY A 80 -22.68 2.30 17.82
N GLN A 81 -22.12 1.14 17.47
CA GLN A 81 -20.81 0.70 17.93
C GLN A 81 -19.71 1.17 16.96
N VAL A 82 -18.71 1.88 17.49
CA VAL A 82 -17.54 2.32 16.73
C VAL A 82 -16.32 1.50 17.14
N TRP A 83 -15.59 0.98 16.15
CA TRP A 83 -14.40 0.19 16.36
C TRP A 83 -13.14 1.06 16.38
N ASN A 84 -12.22 0.75 17.28
CA ASN A 84 -10.84 1.22 17.22
C ASN A 84 -9.92 0.17 16.59
N GLY A 85 -8.68 0.57 16.27
CA GLY A 85 -7.73 -0.33 15.61
C GLY A 85 -7.40 -1.60 16.41
N ALA A 86 -7.36 -1.54 17.74
CA ALA A 86 -7.04 -2.70 18.57
C ALA A 86 -8.20 -3.71 18.63
N GLN A 87 -9.45 -3.24 18.61
CA GLN A 87 -10.63 -4.10 18.47
C GLN A 87 -10.60 -4.82 17.13
N LEU A 88 -10.33 -4.09 16.05
CA LEU A 88 -10.23 -4.67 14.71
C LEU A 88 -9.07 -5.68 14.60
N GLN A 89 -7.90 -5.36 15.15
CA GLN A 89 -6.76 -6.27 15.14
C GLN A 89 -7.10 -7.61 15.80
N ARG A 90 -7.75 -7.55 16.97
CA ARG A 90 -8.18 -8.73 17.71
C ARG A 90 -9.21 -9.54 16.93
N TRP A 91 -10.21 -8.87 16.37
CA TRP A 91 -11.24 -9.51 15.59
C TRP A 91 -10.67 -10.20 14.33
N ILE A 92 -9.75 -9.56 13.60
CA ILE A 92 -9.06 -10.18 12.45
C ILE A 92 -8.30 -11.43 12.88
N LYS A 93 -7.65 -11.40 14.05
CA LYS A 93 -6.96 -12.58 14.59
C LYS A 93 -7.94 -13.69 14.96
N GLU A 94 -9.08 -13.35 15.57
CA GLU A 94 -10.09 -14.32 16.00
C GLU A 94 -10.85 -14.93 14.81
N GLN A 95 -11.22 -14.15 13.80
CA GLN A 95 -12.01 -14.64 12.66
C GLN A 95 -11.15 -15.27 11.56
N PHE A 96 -9.99 -14.68 11.25
CA PHE A 96 -9.17 -15.10 10.11
C PHE A 96 -7.85 -15.75 10.52
N GLY A 97 -7.50 -15.77 11.81
CA GLY A 97 -6.22 -16.33 12.28
C GLY A 97 -5.00 -15.51 11.87
N LYS A 98 -5.18 -14.24 11.50
CA LYS A 98 -4.13 -13.39 10.92
C LYS A 98 -3.63 -12.34 11.89
N ASP A 99 -2.31 -12.26 12.05
CA ASP A 99 -1.66 -11.18 12.78
C ASP A 99 -1.42 -9.98 11.85
N VAL A 100 -1.96 -8.82 12.23
CA VAL A 100 -1.83 -7.58 11.45
C VAL A 100 -1.29 -6.46 12.31
N TYR A 101 -0.45 -5.59 11.74
CA TYR A 101 0.01 -4.39 12.46
C TYR A 101 -1.15 -3.42 12.71
N LEU A 102 -1.13 -2.74 13.86
CA LEU A 102 -2.15 -1.77 14.24
C LEU A 102 -2.32 -0.64 13.21
N GLY A 103 -1.26 -0.20 12.53
CA GLY A 103 -1.39 0.80 11.46
C GLY A 103 -2.29 0.32 10.31
N ARG A 104 -2.22 -0.98 9.99
CA ARG A 104 -2.92 -1.58 8.87
C ARG A 104 -4.41 -1.77 9.12
N THR A 105 -4.83 -1.85 10.39
CA THR A 105 -6.26 -1.88 10.72
C THR A 105 -6.97 -0.61 10.27
N TYR A 106 -6.32 0.54 10.34
CA TYR A 106 -6.89 1.80 9.86
C TYR A 106 -6.95 1.88 8.33
N GLU A 107 -6.05 1.19 7.61
CA GLU A 107 -6.16 1.04 6.16
C GLU A 107 -7.38 0.20 5.80
N PHE A 108 -7.62 -0.90 6.50
CA PHE A 108 -8.79 -1.76 6.29
C PHE A 108 -10.10 -1.03 6.60
N MET A 109 -10.17 -0.26 7.70
CA MET A 109 -11.35 0.56 8.00
C MET A 109 -11.64 1.58 6.89
N ARG A 110 -10.60 2.25 6.36
CA ARG A 110 -10.75 3.18 5.23
C ARG A 110 -11.22 2.47 3.96
N ALA A 111 -10.66 1.29 3.68
CA ALA A 111 -11.09 0.47 2.53
C ALA A 111 -12.55 0.03 2.66
N ALA A 112 -13.04 -0.22 3.88
CA ALA A 112 -14.44 -0.49 4.18
C ALA A 112 -15.34 0.76 4.20
N GLY A 113 -14.82 1.95 3.84
CA GLY A 113 -15.60 3.19 3.77
C GLY A 113 -15.67 4.01 5.06
N PHE A 114 -14.98 3.60 6.13
CA PHE A 114 -15.00 4.31 7.41
C PHE A 114 -13.92 5.39 7.48
N SER A 115 -14.24 6.50 8.15
CA SER A 115 -13.30 7.59 8.45
C SER A 115 -13.03 7.70 9.95
N PRO A 116 -11.80 8.07 10.36
CA PRO A 116 -11.49 8.29 11.77
C PRO A 116 -12.41 9.34 12.41
N GLN A 117 -13.18 8.94 13.41
CA GLN A 117 -14.02 9.86 14.16
C GLN A 117 -13.20 10.48 15.30
N ARG A 118 -13.06 11.81 15.29
CA ARG A 118 -12.52 12.56 16.43
C ARG A 118 -13.68 13.22 17.16
N PRO A 119 -13.90 12.92 18.46
CA PRO A 119 -14.82 13.70 19.26
C PRO A 119 -14.44 15.17 19.20
N ARG A 120 -15.43 16.06 19.09
CA ARG A 120 -15.19 17.50 19.16
C ARG A 120 -14.51 17.81 20.50
N PRO A 121 -13.36 18.52 20.53
CA PRO A 121 -12.73 18.93 21.78
C PRO A 121 -13.74 19.68 22.65
N GLN A 122 -14.00 19.19 23.86
CA GLN A 122 -14.79 19.92 24.84
C GLN A 122 -13.88 20.90 25.59
N HIS A 123 -14.28 22.17 25.64
CA HIS A 123 -13.58 23.20 26.38
C HIS A 123 -13.66 22.91 27.89
N VAL A 124 -12.52 23.00 28.58
CA VAL A 124 -12.36 22.63 30.01
C VAL A 124 -13.27 23.43 30.95
N GLY A 125 -13.67 24.65 30.55
CA GLY A 125 -14.63 25.49 31.28
C GLY A 125 -16.09 25.36 30.82
N GLY A 126 -16.42 24.33 30.04
CA GLY A 126 -17.78 24.11 29.55
C GLY A 126 -18.68 23.53 30.65
N ASP A 127 -19.33 24.39 31.42
CA ASP A 127 -20.30 24.00 32.44
C ASP A 127 -21.48 23.21 31.83
N ASP A 128 -21.60 21.94 32.18
CA ASP A 128 -22.67 21.06 31.70
C ASP A 128 -24.05 21.48 32.21
N ALA A 129 -24.13 22.17 33.36
CA ALA A 129 -25.37 22.73 33.88
C ALA A 129 -25.86 23.91 33.01
N ALA A 130 -24.94 24.79 32.56
CA ALA A 130 -25.26 25.89 31.65
C ALA A 130 -25.72 25.40 30.27
N LYS A 131 -25.16 24.30 29.76
CA LYS A 131 -25.59 23.68 28.49
C LYS A 131 -26.98 23.06 28.58
N GLY A 132 -27.33 22.48 29.72
CA GLY A 132 -28.68 21.95 29.98
C GLY A 132 -29.74 23.06 30.01
N ALA A 133 -29.43 24.19 30.64
CA ALA A 133 -30.33 25.35 30.71
C ALA A 133 -30.60 26.01 29.35
N PHE A 134 -29.62 26.02 28.43
CA PHE A 134 -29.79 26.57 27.08
C PHE A 134 -30.66 25.69 26.16
N LYS A 135 -30.88 24.42 26.52
CA LYS A 135 -31.67 23.47 25.71
C LYS A 135 -33.19 23.67 25.84
N THR A 136 -33.65 24.72 26.52
CA THR A 136 -35.08 25.04 26.65
C THR A 136 -35.39 26.35 25.94
N LYS A 137 -35.84 26.23 24.69
CA LYS A 137 -36.99 26.93 24.09
C LYS A 137 -37.17 26.43 22.65
N SER A 138 -38.10 25.50 22.47
CA SER A 138 -38.98 25.52 21.30
C SER A 138 -39.91 26.73 21.37
#